data_AF-A0A8S3A1N6-F1
#
_entry.id   AF-A0A8S3A1N6-F1
#
_cell.length_a   1.000
_cell.length_b   1.000
_cell.length_c   1.000
_cell.angle_alpha   90.00
_cell.angle_beta   90.00
_cell.angle_gamma   90.00
#
_symmetry.space_group_name_H-M   'P 1'
#
loop_
_entity.id
_entity.type
_entity.pdbx_description
1 polymer ?
#
loop_
_entity_poly.entity_id
_entity_poly.type
_entity_poly.pdbx_seq_one_letter_code
_entity_poly.pdbx_strand_id
1 'polypeptide(L)'
;MIIDRGFRDVVEFLSSQGYEPTMPVYLPKGQKQHPAQEANNSRLITKVRWPVESYHGRFKKWTFFSQTVPNQMIPKLKECVRIVSAALNRYRGPIVRSSDDDGSEEVAKLMMNKVSL
;
A
#
# COMPACT_ATOMS: atom_id res chain seq x y z
N MET A 1 -2.27 -7.32 6.68
CA MET A 1 -2.74 -6.41 5.60
C MET A 1 -2.19 -5.03 5.87
N ILE A 2 -1.57 -4.35 4.90
CA ILE A 2 -1.12 -2.97 5.10
C ILE A 2 -2.23 -2.01 4.69
N ILE A 3 -2.55 -1.07 5.56
CA ILE A 3 -3.59 -0.06 5.32
C ILE A 3 -3.02 1.35 5.38
N ASP A 4 -3.71 2.29 4.72
CA ASP A 4 -3.43 3.71 4.90
C ASP A 4 -3.99 4.22 6.24
N ARG A 5 -3.43 5.33 6.74
CA ARG A 5 -3.88 5.94 8.01
C ARG A 5 -5.34 6.36 7.98
N GLY A 6 -5.88 6.68 6.79
CA GLY A 6 -7.30 7.00 6.61
C GLY A 6 -8.27 5.83 6.87
N PHE A 7 -7.76 4.59 6.99
CA PHE A 7 -8.56 3.39 7.27
C PHE A 7 -8.53 2.98 8.75
N ARG A 8 -8.13 3.88 9.65
CA ARG A 8 -8.11 3.65 11.10
C ARG A 8 -9.42 3.06 11.62
N ASP A 9 -10.55 3.59 11.19
CA ASP A 9 -11.86 3.25 11.76
C ASP A 9 -12.36 1.86 11.32
N VAL A 10 -11.71 1.24 10.33
CA VAL A 10 -12.03 -0.13 9.88
C VAL A 10 -11.04 -1.17 10.40
N VAL A 11 -10.07 -0.78 11.24
CA VAL A 11 -9.07 -1.70 11.81
C VAL A 11 -9.74 -2.83 12.58
N GLU A 12 -10.67 -2.50 13.49
CA GLU A 12 -11.38 -3.51 14.30
C GLU A 12 -12.20 -4.46 13.41
N PHE A 13 -12.88 -3.91 12.40
CA PHE A 13 -13.59 -4.71 11.42
C PHE A 13 -12.64 -5.67 10.70
N LEU A 14 -11.51 -5.21 10.19
CA LEU A 14 -10.54 -6.06 9.50
C LEU A 14 -10.00 -7.16 10.41
N SER A 15 -9.68 -6.83 11.66
CA SER A 15 -9.26 -7.81 12.67
C SER A 15 -10.34 -8.86 12.95
N SER A 16 -11.61 -8.46 13.01
CA SER A 16 -12.75 -9.39 13.18
C SER A 16 -12.90 -10.39 12.02
N GLN A 17 -12.41 -10.02 10.83
CA GLN A 17 -12.40 -10.86 9.64
C GLN A 17 -11.14 -11.74 9.54
N GLY A 18 -10.29 -11.76 10.58
CA GLY A 18 -9.07 -12.57 10.62
C GLY A 18 -7.87 -11.93 9.91
N TYR A 19 -7.93 -10.66 9.53
CA TYR A 19 -6.75 -9.94 9.02
C TYR A 19 -5.93 -9.36 10.17
N GLU A 20 -4.64 -9.19 9.93
CA GLU A 20 -3.75 -8.42 10.81
C GLU A 20 -3.45 -7.06 10.16
N PRO A 21 -4.33 -6.04 10.32
CA PRO A 21 -4.13 -4.73 9.73
C PRO A 21 -2.95 -3.99 10.39
N THR A 22 -1.99 -3.53 9.59
CA THR A 22 -0.84 -2.74 10.02
C THR A 22 -0.83 -1.38 9.32
N MET A 23 -0.52 -0.33 10.09
CA MET A 23 -0.42 1.05 9.60
C MET A 23 0.77 1.78 10.23
N PRO A 24 1.33 2.82 9.59
CA PRO A 24 2.38 3.63 10.20
C PRO A 24 1.88 4.26 11.51
N VAL A 25 2.72 4.21 12.55
CA VAL A 25 2.32 4.65 13.88
C VAL A 25 2.11 6.17 13.97
N TYR A 26 1.24 6.58 14.88
CA TYR A 26 1.02 7.99 15.20
C TYR A 26 2.02 8.45 16.23
N LEU A 27 2.55 9.65 16.06
CA LEU A 27 3.40 10.24 17.08
C LEU A 27 2.55 10.49 18.33
N PRO A 28 2.92 9.93 19.50
CA PRO A 28 2.17 10.16 20.73
C PRO A 28 2.13 11.65 21.07
N LYS A 29 1.03 12.10 21.65
CA LYS A 29 0.87 13.51 22.04
C LYS A 29 1.99 13.89 23.02
N GLY A 30 2.71 14.97 22.72
CA GLY A 30 3.82 15.47 23.54
C GLY A 30 5.20 14.87 23.20
N GLN A 31 5.27 13.89 22.30
CA GLN A 31 6.56 13.40 21.79
C GLN A 31 6.93 14.12 20.49
N LYS A 32 8.23 14.32 20.26
CA LYS A 32 8.77 14.89 19.01
C LYS A 32 9.23 13.81 18.02
N GLN A 33 9.54 12.61 18.50
CA GLN A 33 10.08 11.51 17.69
C GLN A 33 9.54 10.16 18.18
N HIS A 34 9.46 9.20 17.27
CA HIS A 34 9.13 7.81 17.61
C HIS A 34 10.33 7.10 18.23
N PRO A 35 10.09 6.13 19.14
CA PRO A 35 11.10 5.13 19.49
C PRO A 35 11.68 4.46 18.24
N ALA A 36 12.95 4.08 18.29
CA ALA A 36 13.66 3.51 17.14
C ALA A 36 12.92 2.29 16.54
N GLN A 37 12.38 1.43 17.40
CA GLN A 37 11.62 0.24 16.98
C GLN A 37 10.34 0.59 16.23
N GLU A 38 9.51 1.49 16.78
CA GLU A 38 8.28 1.96 16.11
C GLU A 38 8.57 2.69 14.81
N ALA A 39 9.63 3.50 14.79
CA ALA A 39 10.08 4.19 13.59
C ALA A 39 10.49 3.19 12.51
N ASN A 40 11.20 2.12 12.87
CA ASN A 40 11.61 1.07 11.94
C ASN A 40 10.41 0.28 11.39
N ASN A 41 9.44 -0.07 12.24
CA ASN A 41 8.21 -0.72 11.82
C ASN A 41 7.40 0.17 10.85
N SER A 42 7.30 1.46 11.14
CA SER A 42 6.63 2.41 10.24
C SER A 42 7.36 2.55 8.90
N ARG A 43 8.70 2.54 8.90
CA ARG A 43 9.49 2.53 7.66
C ARG A 43 9.25 1.27 6.84
N LEU A 44 9.19 0.10 7.47
CA LEU A 44 8.85 -1.16 6.80
C LEU A 44 7.47 -1.07 6.13
N ILE A 45 6.45 -0.65 6.87
CA ILE A 45 5.08 -0.51 6.35
C ILE A 45 5.05 0.45 5.15
N THR A 46 5.77 1.57 5.24
CA THR A 46 5.85 2.56 4.16
C THR A 46 6.56 2.02 2.92
N LYS A 47 7.66 1.26 3.10
CA LYS A 47 8.37 0.62 1.99
C LYS A 47 7.50 -0.38 1.23
N VAL A 48 6.71 -1.20 1.94
CA VAL A 48 5.81 -2.17 1.30
C VAL A 48 4.59 -1.49 0.68
N ARG A 49 4.16 -0.33 1.18
CA ARG A 49 3.12 0.48 0.54
C ARG A 49 3.55 1.04 -0.81
N TRP A 50 4.83 1.38 -0.97
CA TRP A 50 5.35 2.04 -2.17
C TRP A 50 5.09 1.27 -3.48
N PRO A 51 5.29 -0.05 -3.58
CA PRO A 51 4.86 -0.84 -4.74
C PRO A 51 3.37 -0.72 -5.06
N VAL A 52 2.52 -0.74 -4.03
CA VAL A 52 1.05 -0.63 -4.19
C VAL A 52 0.68 0.75 -4.73
N GLU A 53 1.24 1.81 -4.15
CA GLU A 53 1.04 3.19 -4.62
C GLU A 53 1.57 3.39 -6.03
N SER A 54 2.73 2.81 -6.35
CA SER A 54 3.32 2.86 -7.69
C SER A 54 2.40 2.21 -8.74
N TYR A 55 1.75 1.10 -8.39
CA TYR A 55 0.75 0.46 -9.25
C TYR A 55 -0.50 1.29 -9.37
N HIS A 56 -0.99 1.83 -8.25
CA HIS A 56 -2.16 2.69 -8.24
C HIS A 56 -1.95 3.98 -9.04
N GLY A 57 -0.71 4.49 -9.10
CA GLY A 57 -0.33 5.62 -9.96
C GLY A 57 -0.60 5.38 -11.45
N ARG A 58 -0.63 4.12 -11.91
CA ARG A 58 -0.99 3.78 -13.30
C ARG A 58 -2.48 4.04 -13.59
N PHE A 59 -3.36 3.94 -12.60
CA PHE A 59 -4.79 4.23 -12.76
C PHE A 59 -5.05 5.71 -13.00
N LYS A 60 -4.26 6.60 -12.39
CA LYS A 60 -4.40 8.06 -12.55
C LYS A 60 -4.21 8.54 -13.99
N LYS A 61 -3.66 7.71 -14.89
CA LYS A 61 -3.53 8.01 -16.33
C LYS A 61 -4.83 7.79 -17.11
N TRP A 62 -5.82 7.13 -16.51
CA TRP A 62 -7.10 6.84 -17.13
C TRP A 62 -8.12 7.88 -16.67
N THR A 63 -8.75 8.59 -17.61
CA THR A 63 -9.69 9.68 -17.34
C THR A 63 -10.79 9.30 -16.33
N PHE A 64 -11.29 8.07 -16.41
CA PHE A 64 -12.30 7.58 -15.48
C PHE A 64 -11.84 7.58 -14.02
N PHE A 65 -10.58 7.22 -13.76
CA PHE A 65 -10.02 7.12 -12.40
C PHE A 65 -9.31 8.39 -11.94
N SER A 66 -9.08 9.36 -12.82
CA SER A 66 -8.48 10.65 -12.47
C SER A 66 -9.50 11.71 -12.07
N GLN A 67 -10.80 11.41 -12.19
CA GLN A 67 -11.89 12.31 -11.91
C GLN A 67 -12.80 11.77 -10.81
N THR A 68 -13.66 12.64 -10.27
CA THR A 68 -14.72 12.23 -9.35
C THR A 68 -15.73 11.35 -10.08
N VAL A 69 -15.87 10.11 -9.66
CA VAL A 69 -16.80 9.14 -10.24
C VAL A 69 -18.18 9.30 -9.56
N PRO A 70 -19.29 9.39 -10.32
CA PRO A 70 -20.63 9.45 -9.73
C PRO A 70 -20.97 8.21 -8.89
N ASN A 71 -21.67 8.38 -7.77
CA ASN A 71 -22.03 7.27 -6.87
C ASN A 71 -22.81 6.13 -7.56
N GLN A 72 -23.57 6.45 -8.62
CA GLN A 72 -24.28 5.46 -9.45
C GLN A 72 -23.33 4.42 -10.09
N MET A 73 -22.05 4.75 -10.25
CA MET A 73 -21.04 3.86 -10.81
C MET A 73 -20.36 2.98 -9.76
N ILE A 74 -20.59 3.19 -8.46
CA ILE A 74 -20.03 2.37 -7.39
C ILE A 74 -20.23 0.86 -7.63
N PRO A 75 -21.43 0.37 -8.04
CA PRO A 75 -21.63 -1.06 -8.32
C PRO A 75 -20.71 -1.59 -9.42
N LYS A 76 -20.36 -0.75 -10.41
CA LYS A 76 -19.51 -1.11 -11.56
C LYS A 76 -18.02 -0.83 -11.32
N LEU A 77 -17.68 -0.06 -10.29
CA LEU A 77 -16.31 0.37 -10.01
C LEU A 77 -15.36 -0.82 -9.87
N LYS A 78 -15.82 -1.90 -9.24
CA LYS A 78 -15.09 -3.17 -9.11
C LYS A 78 -14.72 -3.77 -10.46
N GLU A 79 -15.63 -3.76 -11.43
CA GLU A 79 -15.39 -4.27 -12.78
C GLU A 79 -14.43 -3.37 -13.54
N CYS A 80 -14.62 -2.05 -13.47
CA CYS A 80 -13.69 -1.09 -14.07
C CYS A 80 -12.25 -1.29 -13.58
N VAL A 81 -12.06 -1.44 -12.26
CA VAL A 81 -10.74 -1.69 -11.66
C VAL A 81 -10.16 -3.01 -12.17
N ARG A 82 -10.95 -4.08 -12.25
CA ARG A 82 -10.51 -5.40 -12.75
C ARG A 82 -10.09 -5.34 -14.22
N ILE A 83 -10.88 -4.70 -15.08
CA ILE A 83 -10.59 -4.56 -16.51
C ILE A 83 -9.28 -3.80 -16.71
N VAL A 84 -9.14 -2.64 -16.05
CA VAL A 84 -7.91 -1.84 -16.19
C VAL A 84 -6.71 -2.54 -15.57
N SER A 85 -6.86 -3.25 -14.44
CA SER A 85 -5.78 -4.07 -13.88
C SER A 85 -5.32 -5.16 -14.85
N ALA A 86 -6.26 -5.87 -15.49
CA ALA A 86 -5.93 -6.91 -16.47
C ALA A 86 -5.19 -6.32 -17.68
N ALA A 87 -5.64 -5.18 -18.19
CA ALA A 87 -4.96 -4.47 -19.28
C ALA A 87 -3.54 -4.02 -18.88
N LEU A 88 -3.39 -3.41 -17.70
CA LEU A 88 -2.09 -2.99 -17.18
C LEU A 88 -1.14 -4.19 -17.00
N ASN A 89 -1.63 -5.30 -16.49
CA ASN A 89 -0.84 -6.52 -16.30
C ASN A 89 -0.40 -7.13 -17.64
N ARG A 90 -1.27 -7.11 -18.65
CA ARG A 90 -0.95 -7.64 -19.98
C ARG A 90 0.04 -6.79 -20.75
N TYR A 91 -0.09 -5.46 -20.69
CA TYR A 91 0.61 -4.55 -21.62
C TYR A 91 1.68 -3.67 -21.00
N ARG A 92 1.69 -3.45 -19.67
CA ARG A 92 2.67 -2.56 -19.00
C ARG A 92 3.72 -3.31 -18.19
N GLY A 93 3.61 -4.63 -18.08
CA GLY A 93 4.54 -5.47 -17.32
C GLY A 93 4.58 -5.17 -15.82
N PRO A 94 5.43 -5.88 -15.05
CA PRO A 94 5.63 -5.64 -13.64
C PRO A 94 6.15 -4.22 -13.37
N ILE A 95 5.99 -3.73 -12.14
CA ILE A 95 6.65 -2.50 -11.70
C ILE A 95 8.08 -2.89 -11.37
N VAL A 96 8.95 -2.76 -12.36
CA VAL A 96 10.38 -3.01 -12.24
C VAL A 96 11.05 -1.66 -12.01
N ARG A 97 11.82 -1.53 -10.93
CA ARG A 97 12.85 -0.49 -10.85
C ARG A 97 13.98 -0.96 -11.78
N SER A 98 14.49 -0.07 -12.63
CA SER A 98 15.76 -0.30 -13.32
C SER A 98 16.79 -0.76 -12.29
N SER A 99 17.45 -1.86 -12.60
CA SER A 99 18.24 -2.73 -11.74
C SER A 99 19.53 -2.12 -11.17
N ASP A 100 19.66 -0.80 -11.05
CA ASP A 100 20.93 -0.16 -10.73
C ASP A 100 20.91 0.85 -9.56
N ASP A 101 19.80 1.07 -8.85
CA ASP A 101 19.88 1.81 -7.59
C ASP A 101 18.77 1.47 -6.60
N ASP A 102 19.15 1.47 -5.33
CA ASP A 102 18.40 1.11 -4.13
C ASP A 102 18.12 -0.39 -3.94
N GLY A 103 18.93 -1.01 -3.08
CA GLY A 103 18.80 -2.35 -2.47
C GLY A 103 17.48 -2.64 -1.76
N SER A 104 16.37 -2.42 -2.45
CA SER A 104 14.99 -2.58 -2.04
C SER A 104 14.61 -4.06 -1.99
N GLU A 105 15.13 -4.87 -2.91
CA GLU A 105 14.99 -6.33 -2.88
C GLU A 105 15.81 -6.95 -1.73
N GLU A 106 17.03 -6.48 -1.51
CA GLU A 106 17.88 -6.93 -0.40
C GLU A 106 17.31 -6.51 0.96
N VAL A 107 16.81 -5.27 1.07
CA VAL A 107 16.06 -4.80 2.24
C VAL A 107 14.77 -5.61 2.45
N ALA A 108 14.02 -5.93 1.39
CA ALA A 108 12.81 -6.75 1.50
C ALA A 108 13.16 -8.15 2.02
N LYS A 109 14.23 -8.78 1.51
CA LYS A 109 14.74 -10.07 1.99
C LYS A 109 15.21 -10.00 3.45
N LEU A 110 15.99 -8.99 3.82
CA LEU A 110 16.43 -8.74 5.20
C LEU A 110 15.26 -8.49 6.16
N MET A 111 14.19 -7.85 5.68
CA MET A 111 13.00 -7.57 6.47
C MET A 111 12.12 -8.81 6.66
N MET A 112 12.02 -9.71 5.68
CA MET A 112 11.33 -11.00 5.85
C MET A 112 12.07 -11.93 6.82
N ASN A 113 13.40 -11.93 6.83
CA ASN A 113 14.20 -12.75 7.74
C ASN A 113 14.13 -12.31 9.21
N LYS A 114 13.72 -11.07 9.51
CA LYS A 114 13.58 -10.57 10.89
C LYS A 114 12.22 -10.85 11.53
N VAL A 115 11.25 -11.40 10.79
CA VAL A 115 9.92 -11.76 11.32
C VAL A 115 9.91 -13.18 11.92
N SER A 116 11.02 -13.93 11.80
CA SER A 116 11.16 -15.31 12.30
C SER A 116 11.91 -15.43 13.65
N LEU A 117 11.99 -14.36 14.46
CA LEU A 117 12.58 -14.37 15.80
C LEU A 117 11.63 -13.76 16.82
#